data_AF-A0A6J1GZ74-F1
#
_entry.id   AF-A0A6J1GZ74-F1
#
_cell.length_a   1.000
_cell.length_b   1.000
_cell.length_c   1.000
_cell.angle_alpha   90.00
_cell.angle_beta   90.00
_cell.angle_gamma   90.00
#
_symmetry.space_group_name_H-M   'P 1'
#
loop_
_entity.id
_entity.type
_entity.pdbx_description
1 polymer ?
#
loop_
_entity_poly.entity_id
_entity_poly.type
_entity_poly.pdbx_seq_one_letter_code
_entity_poly.pdbx_strand_id
1 'polypeptide(L)'
;MLVARRISMWSLPAIGCWNPFAFARFRVSCASSQLPVSPKDKTLRTIYNSGVIACLRASSAELAMSAACAALNGGVSVLEIVMSTPGVLEVLQQLLQDYPTRTLGVGTVLNVKDAKNAVEAGAKFLMSPTMVKVLTAYEAGAQIVK
;
A
#
# COMPACT_ATOMS: atom_id res chain seq x y z
N MET A 1 -14.27 41.64 -9.36
CA MET A 1 -14.41 42.55 -10.51
C MET A 1 -13.57 43.79 -10.27
N LEU A 2 -12.31 43.77 -10.72
CA LEU A 2 -11.56 44.96 -11.12
C LEU A 2 -10.45 44.49 -12.06
N VAL A 3 -10.55 44.95 -13.30
CA VAL A 3 -9.69 44.61 -14.44
C VAL A 3 -8.88 45.87 -14.77
N ALA A 4 -7.74 45.66 -15.46
CA ALA A 4 -6.95 46.62 -16.24
C ALA A 4 -5.85 47.39 -15.47
N ARG A 5 -4.65 47.67 -16.01
CA ARG A 5 -4.05 47.48 -17.35
C ARG A 5 -2.55 47.86 -17.35
N ARG A 6 -1.76 47.20 -18.21
CA ARG A 6 -0.81 47.76 -19.22
C ARG A 6 0.57 48.34 -18.82
N ILE A 7 1.59 47.50 -19.06
CA ILE A 7 2.85 47.63 -19.84
C ILE A 7 3.34 49.04 -20.31
N SER A 8 4.61 49.36 -20.00
CA SER A 8 5.66 49.96 -20.89
C SER A 8 6.96 50.09 -20.07
N MET A 9 8.05 49.33 -20.31
CA MET A 9 9.12 49.47 -21.32
C MET A 9 9.89 50.81 -21.26
N TRP A 10 11.18 50.78 -21.64
CA TRP A 10 12.25 51.81 -21.56
C TRP A 10 12.98 51.80 -20.20
N SER A 11 14.30 51.57 -20.06
CA SER A 11 15.44 51.88 -20.94
C SER A 11 16.68 51.01 -20.57
N LEU A 12 17.43 50.53 -21.58
CA LEU A 12 18.86 50.16 -21.49
C LEU A 12 19.70 51.47 -21.51
N PRO A 13 20.90 51.60 -20.88
CA PRO A 13 22.08 50.75 -21.14
C PRO A 13 23.09 50.57 -19.96
N ALA A 14 23.99 49.59 -20.07
CA ALA A 14 25.39 49.57 -19.55
C ALA A 14 25.93 48.13 -19.67
N ILE A 15 26.68 47.80 -20.74
CA ILE A 15 28.15 47.69 -20.74
C ILE A 15 28.69 46.77 -19.62
N GLY A 16 29.01 45.54 -20.04
CA GLY A 16 30.08 44.66 -19.55
C GLY A 16 30.47 44.65 -18.07
N CYS A 17 30.07 43.59 -17.38
CA CYS A 17 30.90 42.96 -16.35
C CYS A 17 30.89 41.45 -16.56
N TRP A 18 31.90 40.95 -17.27
CA TRP A 18 32.24 39.53 -17.35
C TRP A 18 32.70 39.06 -15.97
N ASN A 19 31.95 38.16 -15.33
CA ASN A 19 32.36 37.49 -14.10
C ASN A 19 32.90 36.09 -14.43
N PRO A 20 34.20 35.79 -14.23
CA PRO A 20 34.76 34.48 -14.55
C PRO A 20 34.45 33.39 -13.50
N PHE A 21 33.60 33.67 -12.50
CA PHE A 21 33.21 32.71 -11.44
C PHE A 21 31.70 32.48 -11.34
N ALA A 22 30.98 32.48 -12.46
CA ALA A 22 29.62 31.94 -12.49
C ALA A 22 29.65 30.40 -12.61
N PHE A 23 30.03 29.72 -11.53
CA PHE A 23 29.76 28.29 -11.39
C PHE A 23 28.23 28.16 -11.29
N ALA A 24 27.59 27.88 -12.43
CA ALA A 24 26.18 27.55 -12.48
C ALA A 24 25.95 26.35 -11.55
N ARG A 25 25.45 26.64 -10.36
CA ARG A 25 25.00 25.61 -9.44
C ARG A 25 23.76 25.03 -10.10
N PHE A 26 23.97 23.96 -10.87
CA PHE A 26 22.90 23.17 -11.46
C PHE A 26 22.06 22.64 -10.29
N ARG A 27 21.01 23.36 -9.95
CA ARG A 27 19.99 22.86 -9.05
C ARG A 27 19.21 21.88 -9.89
N VAL A 28 19.58 20.61 -9.83
CA VAL A 28 18.72 19.52 -10.27
C VAL A 28 17.48 19.61 -9.39
N SER A 29 16.47 20.34 -9.86
CA SER A 29 15.13 20.18 -9.37
C SER A 29 14.65 18.87 -9.97
N CYS A 30 14.92 17.77 -9.26
CA CYS A 30 14.11 16.58 -9.42
C CYS A 30 12.70 16.99 -8.96
N ALA A 31 11.89 17.50 -9.89
CA ALA A 31 10.46 17.45 -9.74
C ALA A 31 10.13 15.96 -9.68
N SER A 32 10.06 15.40 -8.48
CA SER A 32 9.52 14.06 -8.29
C SER A 32 8.04 14.18 -8.62
N SER A 33 7.69 14.06 -9.89
CA SER A 33 6.31 13.80 -10.30
C SER A 33 5.94 12.53 -9.56
N GLN A 34 5.15 12.66 -8.50
CA GLN A 34 4.66 11.53 -7.74
C GLN A 34 3.80 10.72 -8.71
N LEU A 35 4.39 9.68 -9.30
CA LEU A 35 3.63 8.69 -10.04
C LEU A 35 2.57 8.14 -9.08
N PRO A 36 1.32 7.96 -9.53
CA PRO A 36 0.28 7.39 -8.69
C PRO A 36 0.78 6.06 -8.15
N VAL A 37 0.91 5.97 -6.83
CA VAL A 37 1.39 4.75 -6.18
C VAL A 37 0.37 3.65 -6.44
N SER A 38 0.79 2.51 -6.99
CA SER A 38 -0.15 1.43 -7.23
C SER A 38 -0.75 0.95 -5.90
N PRO A 39 -1.99 0.40 -5.88
CA PRO A 39 -2.57 -0.18 -4.66
C PRO A 39 -1.63 -1.20 -4.00
N LYS A 40 -0.93 -1.96 -4.84
CA LYS A 40 0.15 -2.88 -4.50
C LYS A 40 1.28 -2.22 -3.72
N ASP A 41 1.79 -1.08 -4.19
CA ASP A 41 2.84 -0.33 -3.50
C ASP A 41 2.36 0.26 -2.17
N LYS A 42 1.09 0.69 -2.11
CA LYS A 42 0.49 1.21 -0.87
C LYS A 42 0.43 0.12 0.21
N THR A 43 0.00 -1.10 -0.14
CA THR A 43 -0.04 -2.23 0.79
C THR A 43 1.35 -2.57 1.33
N LEU A 44 2.36 -2.68 0.46
CA LEU A 44 3.73 -2.97 0.89
C LEU A 44 4.30 -1.89 1.81
N ARG A 45 4.05 -0.61 1.53
CA ARG A 45 4.45 0.48 2.42
C ARG A 45 3.80 0.39 3.79
N THR A 46 2.50 0.06 3.85
CA THR A 46 1.81 -0.12 5.14
C THR A 46 2.41 -1.29 5.92
N ILE A 47 2.70 -2.41 5.26
CA ILE A 47 3.37 -3.56 5.87
C ILE A 47 4.74 -3.17 6.43
N TYR A 48 5.56 -2.51 5.61
CA TYR A 48 6.89 -2.06 6.01
C TYR A 48 6.83 -1.10 7.21
N ASN A 49 5.95 -0.10 7.16
CA ASN A 49 5.79 0.89 8.23
C ASN A 49 5.19 0.31 9.52
N SER A 50 4.40 -0.75 9.42
CA SER A 50 3.85 -1.47 10.57
C SER A 50 4.95 -2.15 11.39
N GLY A 51 6.01 -2.64 10.72
CA GLY A 51 7.07 -3.43 11.34
C GLY A 51 6.67 -4.84 11.78
N VAL A 52 5.36 -5.12 11.88
CA VAL A 52 4.80 -6.41 12.28
C VAL A 52 3.56 -6.77 11.44
N ILE A 53 3.35 -8.07 11.23
CA ILE A 53 2.10 -8.64 10.71
C ILE A 53 1.59 -9.62 11.76
N ALA A 54 0.38 -9.39 12.28
CA ALA A 54 -0.25 -10.35 13.18
C ALA A 54 -0.80 -11.54 12.38
N CYS A 55 -0.42 -12.77 12.75
CA CYS A 55 -0.92 -14.00 12.15
C CYS A 55 -1.99 -14.62 13.04
N LEU A 56 -3.23 -14.69 12.57
CA LEU A 56 -4.36 -15.24 13.33
C LEU A 56 -4.80 -16.60 12.78
N ARG A 57 -4.87 -17.59 13.68
CA ARG A 57 -5.49 -18.90 13.46
C ARG A 57 -6.50 -19.15 14.58
N ALA A 58 -7.69 -19.60 14.22
CA ALA A 58 -8.72 -19.97 15.17
C ALA A 58 -9.43 -21.25 14.76
N SER A 59 -10.10 -21.90 15.71
CA SER A 59 -10.88 -23.12 15.50
C SER A 59 -12.31 -22.85 15.02
N SER A 60 -12.77 -21.61 15.01
CA SER A 60 -14.08 -21.21 14.49
C SER A 60 -14.06 -19.77 13.95
N ALA A 61 -15.08 -19.41 13.17
CA ALA A 61 -15.24 -18.07 12.61
C ALA A 61 -15.52 -17.02 13.70
N GLU A 62 -16.31 -17.37 14.72
CA GLU A 62 -16.67 -16.48 15.83
C GLU A 62 -15.43 -16.13 16.66
N LEU A 63 -14.59 -17.14 16.95
CA LEU A 63 -13.35 -16.92 17.66
C LEU A 63 -12.36 -16.09 16.82
N ALA A 64 -12.28 -16.36 15.51
CA ALA A 64 -11.46 -15.57 14.59
C ALA A 64 -11.89 -14.10 14.58
N MET A 65 -13.20 -13.84 14.47
CA MET A 65 -13.76 -12.50 14.47
C MET A 65 -13.47 -11.77 15.79
N SER A 66 -13.74 -12.41 16.92
CA SER A 66 -13.48 -11.85 18.25
C SER A 66 -11.99 -11.49 18.45
N ALA A 67 -11.09 -12.42 18.10
CA ALA A 67 -9.65 -12.20 18.21
C ALA A 67 -9.12 -11.14 17.24
N ALA A 68 -9.62 -11.12 16.00
CA ALA A 68 -9.27 -10.10 15.01
C ALA A 68 -9.69 -8.70 15.47
N CYS A 69 -10.94 -8.54 15.93
CA CYS A 69 -11.44 -7.28 16.49
C CYS A 69 -10.59 -6.83 17.69
N ALA A 70 -10.28 -7.74 18.62
CA ALA A 70 -9.43 -7.42 19.75
C ALA A 70 -8.03 -6.94 19.31
N ALA A 71 -7.40 -7.61 18.34
CA ALA A 71 -6.10 -7.21 17.81
C ALA A 71 -6.14 -5.84 17.12
N LEU A 72 -7.13 -5.61 16.25
CA LEU A 72 -7.28 -4.35 15.51
C LEU A 72 -7.59 -3.16 16.43
N ASN A 73 -8.38 -3.39 17.49
CA ASN A 73 -8.65 -2.40 18.54
C ASN A 73 -7.42 -2.16 19.42
N GLY A 74 -6.59 -3.18 19.64
CA GLY A 74 -5.29 -3.09 20.30
C GLY A 74 -4.21 -2.36 19.49
N GLY A 75 -4.53 -1.88 18.27
CA GLY A 75 -3.63 -1.08 17.46
C GLY A 75 -2.89 -1.85 16.37
N VAL A 76 -3.14 -3.15 16.20
CA VAL A 76 -2.60 -3.90 15.07
C VAL A 76 -3.09 -3.28 13.76
N SER A 77 -2.14 -2.88 12.91
CA SER A 77 -2.44 -2.20 11.66
C SER A 77 -2.47 -3.15 10.45
N VAL A 78 -1.76 -4.28 10.56
CA VAL A 78 -1.67 -5.33 9.55
C VAL A 78 -1.95 -6.68 10.19
N LEU A 79 -2.98 -7.36 9.71
CA LEU A 79 -3.45 -8.64 10.23
C LEU A 79 -3.67 -9.60 9.06
N GLU A 80 -3.22 -10.84 9.20
CA GLU A 80 -3.65 -11.93 8.34
C GLU A 80 -4.47 -12.96 9.13
N ILE A 81 -5.41 -13.58 8.44
CA ILE A 81 -6.14 -14.74 8.95
C ILE A 81 -5.80 -15.93 8.06
N VAL A 82 -5.43 -17.05 8.67
CA VAL A 82 -4.94 -18.20 7.89
C VAL A 82 -6.07 -19.01 7.28
N MET A 83 -5.83 -19.58 6.09
CA MET A 83 -6.80 -20.39 5.33
C MET A 83 -7.37 -21.60 6.09
N SER A 84 -6.66 -22.13 7.09
CA SER A 84 -7.16 -23.25 7.89
C SER A 84 -8.24 -22.84 8.91
N THR A 85 -8.49 -21.54 9.08
CA THR A 85 -9.51 -21.04 9.99
C THR A 85 -10.88 -21.25 9.33
N PRO A 86 -11.83 -21.94 9.98
CA PRO A 86 -13.17 -22.11 9.42
C PRO A 86 -13.83 -20.75 9.15
N GLY A 87 -14.42 -20.57 7.96
CA GLY A 87 -15.09 -19.32 7.58
C GLY A 87 -14.16 -18.13 7.36
N VAL A 88 -12.88 -18.35 7.05
CA VAL A 88 -11.87 -17.29 6.90
C VAL A 88 -12.26 -16.18 5.92
N LEU A 89 -12.93 -16.51 4.81
CA LEU A 89 -13.26 -15.53 3.77
C LEU A 89 -14.41 -14.63 4.20
N GLU A 90 -15.41 -15.20 4.88
CA GLU A 90 -16.54 -14.48 5.46
C GLU A 90 -16.07 -13.55 6.58
N VAL A 91 -15.17 -14.05 7.46
CA VAL A 91 -14.54 -13.24 8.51
C VAL A 91 -13.76 -12.09 7.90
N LEU A 92 -12.96 -12.34 6.84
CA LEU A 92 -12.21 -11.29 6.15
C LEU A 92 -13.15 -10.22 5.57
N GLN A 93 -14.22 -10.62 4.88
CA GLN A 93 -15.17 -9.70 4.26
C GLN A 93 -15.85 -8.80 5.28
N GLN A 94 -16.24 -9.36 6.43
CA GLN A 94 -16.83 -8.58 7.51
C GLN A 94 -15.79 -7.62 8.13
N LEU A 95 -14.56 -8.08 8.39
CA LEU A 95 -13.51 -7.20 8.91
C LEU A 95 -13.13 -6.07 7.95
N LEU A 96 -13.19 -6.29 6.64
CA LEU A 96 -12.95 -5.23 5.64
C LEU A 96 -14.04 -4.15 5.68
N GLN A 97 -15.28 -4.53 6.00
CA GLN A 97 -16.39 -3.59 6.19
C GLN A 97 -16.24 -2.81 7.50
N ASP A 98 -15.91 -3.51 8.59
CA ASP A 98 -15.79 -2.92 9.92
C ASP A 98 -14.52 -2.05 10.07
N TYR A 99 -13.45 -2.40 9.35
CA TYR A 99 -12.13 -1.77 9.45
C TYR A 99 -11.52 -1.40 8.07
N PRO A 100 -12.14 -0.49 7.30
CA PRO A 100 -11.75 -0.20 5.92
C PRO A 100 -10.32 0.38 5.78
N THR A 101 -9.81 1.00 6.84
CA THR A 101 -8.47 1.61 6.88
C THR A 101 -7.36 0.61 7.21
N ARG A 102 -7.69 -0.58 7.73
CA ARG A 102 -6.70 -1.61 8.12
C ARG A 102 -6.22 -2.40 6.91
N THR A 103 -5.02 -2.98 7.03
CA THR A 103 -4.46 -3.83 5.99
C THR A 103 -4.69 -5.29 6.36
N LEU A 104 -5.66 -5.92 5.71
CA LEU A 104 -6.04 -7.30 5.99
C LEU A 104 -5.60 -8.21 4.85
N GLY A 105 -5.08 -9.38 5.20
CA GLY A 105 -4.60 -10.39 4.27
C GLY A 105 -5.01 -11.80 4.68
N VAL A 106 -4.60 -12.77 3.86
CA VAL A 106 -4.84 -14.19 4.12
C VAL A 106 -3.54 -14.97 4.10
N GLY A 107 -3.31 -15.75 5.16
CA GLY A 107 -2.12 -16.56 5.33
C GLY A 107 -2.33 -18.04 5.05
N THR A 108 -1.25 -18.81 4.97
CA THR A 108 -1.29 -20.26 4.64
C THR A 108 -1.95 -20.54 3.28
N VAL A 109 -1.71 -19.67 2.28
CA VAL A 109 -2.22 -19.86 0.92
C VAL A 109 -1.33 -20.87 0.18
N LEU A 110 -1.84 -22.07 -0.12
CA LEU A 110 -1.02 -23.17 -0.64
C LEU A 110 -1.24 -23.46 -2.14
N ASN A 111 -2.27 -22.89 -2.76
CA ASN A 111 -2.62 -23.15 -4.16
C ASN A 111 -3.32 -21.93 -4.80
N VAL A 112 -3.50 -21.94 -6.13
CA VAL A 112 -4.14 -20.82 -6.86
C VAL A 112 -5.57 -20.59 -6.43
N LYS A 113 -6.31 -21.66 -6.12
CA LYS A 113 -7.73 -21.55 -5.78
C LYS A 113 -7.88 -20.73 -4.51
N ASP A 114 -7.08 -21.02 -3.50
CA ASP A 114 -7.04 -20.25 -2.25
C ASP A 114 -6.65 -18.80 -2.51
N ALA A 115 -5.64 -18.56 -3.36
CA ALA A 115 -5.22 -17.21 -3.72
C ALA A 115 -6.31 -16.42 -4.44
N LYS A 116 -7.01 -17.05 -5.39
CA LYS A 116 -8.15 -16.47 -6.11
C LYS A 116 -9.25 -16.10 -5.14
N ASN A 117 -9.70 -17.06 -4.33
CA ASN A 117 -10.78 -16.86 -3.37
C ASN A 117 -10.43 -15.74 -2.36
N ALA A 118 -9.20 -15.70 -1.87
CA ALA A 118 -8.75 -14.65 -0.95
C ALA A 118 -8.75 -13.27 -1.60
N VAL A 119 -8.27 -13.15 -2.84
CA VAL A 119 -8.29 -11.88 -3.60
C VAL A 119 -9.72 -11.43 -3.89
N GLU A 120 -10.59 -12.35 -4.31
CA GLU A 120 -12.02 -12.09 -4.54
C GLU A 120 -12.75 -11.65 -3.27
N ALA A 121 -12.36 -12.21 -2.11
CA ALA A 121 -12.83 -11.78 -0.80
C ALA A 121 -12.26 -10.42 -0.35
N GLY A 122 -11.32 -9.83 -1.10
CA GLY A 122 -10.76 -8.51 -0.85
C GLY A 122 -9.45 -8.49 -0.05
N ALA A 123 -8.74 -9.62 0.08
CA ALA A 123 -7.44 -9.66 0.72
C ALA A 123 -6.46 -8.70 0.02
N LYS A 124 -5.80 -7.83 0.80
CA LYS A 124 -4.83 -6.86 0.27
C LYS A 124 -3.47 -7.49 0.02
N PHE A 125 -3.15 -8.56 0.77
CA PHE A 125 -1.94 -9.34 0.61
C PHE A 125 -2.19 -10.82 0.94
N LEU A 126 -1.31 -11.69 0.45
CA LEU A 126 -1.33 -13.13 0.68
C LEU A 126 0.01 -13.55 1.30
N MET A 127 -0.03 -14.45 2.28
CA MET A 127 1.16 -15.08 2.83
C MET A 127 1.13 -16.59 2.58
N SER A 128 2.27 -17.15 2.20
CA SER A 128 2.43 -18.59 2.00
C SER A 128 3.64 -19.09 2.78
N PRO A 129 3.53 -20.20 3.54
CA PRO A 129 4.65 -20.78 4.28
C PRO A 129 5.73 -21.35 3.37
N THR A 130 5.40 -21.65 2.10
CA THR A 130 6.34 -22.19 1.12
C THR A 130 6.23 -21.43 -0.19
N MET A 131 7.28 -21.49 -1.00
CA MET A 131 7.24 -20.93 -2.34
C MET A 131 6.41 -21.84 -3.24
N VAL A 132 5.11 -21.61 -3.29
CA VAL A 132 4.25 -22.26 -4.27
C VAL A 132 4.55 -21.62 -5.62
N LYS A 133 5.33 -22.32 -6.45
CA LYS A 133 5.75 -21.89 -7.81
C LYS A 133 4.60 -21.39 -8.69
N VAL A 134 3.41 -21.86 -8.39
CA VAL A 134 2.17 -21.52 -9.06
C VAL A 134 1.60 -20.17 -8.61
N LEU A 135 1.88 -19.70 -7.38
CA LEU A 135 1.52 -18.36 -6.92
C LEU A 135 2.44 -17.28 -7.51
N THR A 136 3.71 -17.60 -7.79
CA THR A 136 4.63 -16.65 -8.44
C THR A 136 4.27 -16.36 -9.89
N ALA A 137 3.54 -17.26 -10.56
CA ALA A 137 3.00 -17.04 -11.90
C ALA A 137 1.62 -16.37 -11.89
N TYR A 138 1.00 -16.23 -10.72
CA TYR A 138 -0.32 -15.63 -10.58
C TYR A 138 -0.15 -14.12 -10.36
N GLU A 139 -0.53 -13.32 -11.36
CA GLU A 139 -0.67 -11.87 -11.21
C GLU A 139 -1.89 -11.56 -10.33
N ALA A 140 -1.78 -11.78 -9.02
CA ALA A 140 -2.83 -11.45 -8.07
C ALA A 140 -3.05 -9.92 -8.00
N GLY A 141 -4.29 -9.49 -7.79
CA GLY A 141 -4.60 -8.12 -7.35
C GLY A 141 -4.06 -7.80 -5.95
N ALA A 142 -3.61 -8.81 -5.21
CA ALA A 142 -2.98 -8.72 -3.90
C ALA A 142 -1.46 -8.89 -3.97
N GLN A 143 -0.75 -8.39 -2.95
CA GLN A 143 0.69 -8.57 -2.82
C GLN A 143 1.05 -9.89 -2.16
N ILE A 144 2.02 -10.63 -2.69
CA ILE A 144 2.55 -11.83 -2.04
C ILE A 144 3.66 -11.39 -1.08
N VAL A 145 3.49 -11.73 0.20
CA VAL A 145 4.41 -11.40 1.29
C VAL A 145 5.02 -12.70 1.82
N LYS A 146 6.33 -12.68 2.03
CA LYS A 146 7.09 -13.79 2.62
C LYS A 146 7.55 -13.41 4.02
#